data_AF-A0A3S0UNG9-F1
#
_entry.id   AF-A0A3S0UNG9-F1
#
_cell.length_a   1.000
_cell.length_b   1.000
_cell.length_c   1.000
_cell.angle_alpha   90.00
_cell.angle_beta   90.00
_cell.angle_gamma   90.00
#
_symmetry.space_group_name_H-M   'P 1'
#
loop_
_entity.id
_entity.type
_entity.pdbx_description
1 polymer ?
#
loop_
_entity_poly.entity_id
_entity_poly.type
_entity_poly.pdbx_seq_one_letter_code
_entity_poly.pdbx_strand_id
1 'polypeptide(L)'
;MADLKLNNEVKNITYPFYLKGNDFKELSLKALTIKKWIDENGQELSEFIYRQQAWLINGGYKSQSLKDLKLVVSKIDYVFREPLELIKSFKDELNFIRKDILNLENNIKNNHDSLKNNVINIKFKKTKWNYWKS
;
A
#
# COMPACT_ATOMS: atom_id res chain seq x y z
N MET A 1 -6.26 25.68 -50.75
CA MET A 1 -6.97 25.68 -49.45
C MET A 1 -6.29 24.63 -48.59
N ALA A 2 -5.50 25.03 -47.58
CA ALA A 2 -4.83 24.05 -46.72
C ALA A 2 -5.78 23.71 -45.57
N ASP A 3 -6.36 22.52 -45.61
CA ASP A 3 -7.08 21.96 -44.47
C ASP A 3 -6.13 21.89 -43.26
N LEU A 4 -6.63 22.28 -42.09
CA LEU A 4 -5.93 22.05 -40.82
C LEU A 4 -5.77 20.53 -40.67
N LYS A 5 -4.65 19.97 -41.15
CA LYS A 5 -4.24 18.60 -40.87
C LYS A 5 -3.95 18.50 -39.37
N LEU A 6 -4.99 18.20 -38.61
CA LEU A 6 -4.87 17.70 -37.25
C LEU A 6 -4.31 16.29 -37.38
N ASN A 7 -3.01 16.15 -37.11
CA ASN A 7 -2.36 14.84 -36.98
C ASN A 7 -3.02 14.10 -35.82
N ASN A 8 -4.05 13.32 -36.13
CA ASN A 8 -4.74 12.45 -35.19
C ASN A 8 -3.97 11.12 -35.12
N GLU A 9 -2.76 11.16 -34.56
CA GLU A 9 -2.06 9.92 -34.24
C GLU A 9 -2.72 9.29 -33.01
N VAL A 10 -3.46 8.21 -33.23
CA VAL A 10 -3.97 7.36 -32.14
C VAL A 10 -2.78 6.58 -31.59
N LYS A 11 -2.26 7.02 -30.44
CA LYS A 11 -1.27 6.23 -29.70
C LYS A 11 -2.00 5.13 -28.93
N ASN A 12 -1.57 3.89 -29.09
CA ASN A 12 -2.02 2.81 -28.20
C ASN A 12 -1.57 3.13 -26.77
N ILE A 13 -2.52 3.27 -25.87
CA ILE A 13 -2.26 3.48 -24.44
C ILE A 13 -2.49 2.15 -23.75
N THR A 14 -1.45 1.62 -23.11
CA THR A 14 -1.54 0.45 -22.25
C THR A 14 -1.62 0.91 -20.80
N TYR A 15 -2.61 0.42 -20.05
CA TYR A 15 -2.73 0.64 -18.62
C TYR A 15 -2.25 -0.61 -17.89
N PRO A 16 -0.98 -0.67 -17.44
CA PRO A 16 -0.54 -1.78 -16.62
C PRO A 16 -1.39 -1.84 -15.35
N PHE A 17 -2.04 -2.99 -15.14
CA PHE A 17 -2.76 -3.33 -13.93
C PHE A 17 -2.41 -4.78 -13.64
N TYR A 18 -1.55 -4.99 -12.65
CA TYR A 18 -0.94 -6.28 -12.36
C TYR A 18 -1.79 -7.11 -11.39
N LEU A 19 -2.74 -6.47 -10.70
CA LEU A 19 -3.65 -7.14 -9.79
C LEU A 19 -4.59 -8.12 -10.49
N LYS A 20 -4.69 -9.31 -9.90
CA LYS A 20 -5.60 -10.38 -10.26
C LYS A 20 -6.66 -10.53 -9.16
N GLY A 21 -7.82 -11.10 -9.53
CA GLY A 21 -8.87 -11.38 -8.55
C GLY A 21 -8.41 -12.26 -7.38
N ASN A 22 -7.44 -13.14 -7.61
CA ASN A 22 -6.86 -13.99 -6.57
C ASN A 22 -6.07 -13.19 -5.52
N ASP A 23 -5.47 -12.05 -5.87
CA ASP A 23 -4.64 -11.28 -4.93
C ASP A 23 -5.48 -10.76 -3.75
N PHE A 24 -6.72 -10.34 -4.01
CA PHE A 24 -7.66 -9.93 -2.97
C PHE A 24 -8.14 -11.10 -2.11
N LYS A 25 -8.30 -12.28 -2.71
CA LYS A 25 -8.66 -13.51 -1.98
C LYS A 25 -7.52 -13.94 -1.06
N GLU A 26 -6.29 -13.94 -1.56
CA GLU A 26 -5.08 -14.26 -0.78
C GLU A 26 -4.90 -13.30 0.39
N LEU A 27 -5.04 -11.98 0.15
CA LEU A 27 -4.98 -10.98 1.21
C LEU A 27 -6.06 -11.21 2.29
N SER A 28 -7.28 -11.56 1.86
CA SER A 28 -8.39 -11.85 2.78
C SER A 28 -8.11 -13.09 3.64
N LEU A 29 -7.51 -14.13 3.06
CA LEU A 29 -7.11 -15.34 3.81
C LEU A 29 -6.05 -15.01 4.86
N LYS A 30 -5.07 -14.16 4.54
CA LYS A 30 -4.06 -13.71 5.53
C LYS A 30 -4.67 -12.91 6.66
N ALA A 31 -5.61 -12.01 6.36
CA ALA A 31 -6.34 -11.28 7.39
C ALA A 31 -7.10 -12.23 8.33
N LEU A 32 -7.71 -13.28 7.77
CA LEU A 32 -8.40 -14.30 8.57
C LEU A 32 -7.42 -15.07 9.46
N THR A 33 -6.24 -15.44 8.97
CA THR A 33 -5.19 -16.09 9.77
C THR A 33 -4.75 -15.21 10.94
N ILE A 34 -4.53 -13.91 10.71
CA ILE A 34 -4.19 -12.95 11.78
C ILE A 34 -5.32 -12.89 12.82
N LYS A 35 -6.58 -12.80 12.37
CA LYS A 35 -7.74 -12.75 13.28
C LYS A 35 -7.82 -14.00 14.15
N LYS A 36 -7.66 -15.18 13.57
CA LYS A 36 -7.63 -16.45 14.31
C LYS A 36 -6.51 -16.48 15.34
N TRP A 37 -5.29 -16.08 14.95
CA TRP A 37 -4.16 -16.04 15.88
C TRP A 37 -4.44 -15.12 17.07
N ILE A 38 -5.04 -13.94 16.83
CA ILE A 38 -5.43 -13.01 17.90
C ILE A 38 -6.51 -13.62 18.80
N ASP A 39 -7.50 -14.31 18.23
CA ASP A 39 -8.56 -14.94 19.01
C ASP A 39 -8.05 -16.07 19.90
N GLU A 40 -7.05 -16.81 19.42
CA GLU A 40 -6.44 -17.94 20.14
C GLU A 40 -5.41 -17.49 21.18
N ASN A 41 -4.57 -16.51 20.84
CA ASN A 41 -3.35 -16.18 21.61
C ASN A 41 -3.35 -14.75 22.18
N GLY A 42 -4.30 -13.90 21.80
CA GLY A 42 -4.27 -12.47 22.10
C GLY A 42 -4.34 -12.15 23.58
N GLN A 43 -5.08 -12.93 24.37
CA GLN A 43 -5.13 -12.77 25.82
C GLN A 43 -3.77 -13.09 26.45
N GLU A 44 -3.17 -14.23 26.12
CA GLU A 44 -1.86 -14.63 26.66
C GLU A 44 -0.77 -13.61 26.30
N LEU A 45 -0.76 -13.12 25.05
CA LEU A 45 0.16 -12.07 24.63
C LEU A 45 -0.03 -10.79 25.46
N SER A 46 -1.27 -10.38 25.71
CA SER A 46 -1.58 -9.19 26.52
C SER A 46 -1.07 -9.34 27.95
N GLU A 47 -1.33 -10.48 28.58
CA GLU A 47 -0.84 -10.78 29.92
C GLU A 47 0.68 -10.83 29.99
N PHE A 48 1.34 -11.41 28.99
CA PHE A 48 2.79 -11.42 28.88
C PHE A 48 3.35 -9.99 28.83
N ILE A 49 2.80 -9.13 27.97
CA ILE A 49 3.20 -7.72 27.85
C ILE A 49 3.05 -6.99 29.17
N TYR A 50 1.89 -7.13 29.81
CA TYR A 50 1.62 -6.50 31.10
C TYR A 50 2.63 -6.90 32.17
N ARG A 51 2.97 -8.19 32.27
CA ARG A 51 3.98 -8.69 33.21
C ARG A 51 5.37 -8.10 32.93
N GLN A 52 5.79 -8.04 31.66
CA GLN A 52 7.10 -7.46 31.32
C GLN A 52 7.16 -5.96 31.68
N GLN A 53 6.08 -5.22 31.43
CA GLN A 53 5.97 -3.79 31.77
C GLN A 53 6.02 -3.58 33.29
N ALA A 54 5.25 -4.35 34.06
CA ALA A 54 5.26 -4.28 35.51
C ALA A 54 6.66 -4.58 36.08
N TRP A 55 7.36 -5.57 35.52
CA TRP A 55 8.70 -5.91 35.95
C TRP A 55 9.71 -4.80 35.65
N LEU A 56 9.55 -4.10 34.54
CA LEU A 56 10.32 -2.90 34.19
C LEU A 56 10.10 -1.75 35.18
N ILE A 57 8.83 -1.41 35.44
CA ILE A 57 8.44 -0.30 36.32
C ILE A 57 8.96 -0.54 37.75
N ASN A 58 8.83 -1.76 38.24
CA ASN A 58 9.25 -2.13 39.59
C ASN A 58 10.77 -2.34 39.73
N GLY A 59 11.56 -2.06 38.68
CA GLY A 59 13.01 -2.22 38.70
C GLY A 59 13.49 -3.67 38.77
N GLY A 60 12.62 -4.65 38.51
CA GLY A 60 12.93 -6.08 38.62
C GLY A 60 14.05 -6.55 37.70
N TYR A 61 14.26 -5.87 36.57
CA TYR A 61 15.40 -6.12 35.68
C TYR A 61 16.74 -5.63 36.25
N LYS A 62 16.74 -4.60 37.11
CA LYS A 62 17.99 -4.01 37.62
C LYS A 62 18.76 -4.95 38.55
N SER A 63 18.06 -5.88 39.19
CA SER A 63 18.65 -6.88 40.08
C SER A 63 19.06 -8.17 39.37
N GLN A 64 18.80 -8.31 38.05
CA GLN A 64 19.11 -9.53 37.30
C GLN A 64 20.56 -9.53 36.78
N SER A 65 21.12 -10.73 36.65
CA SER A 65 22.42 -10.88 35.98
C SER A 65 22.30 -10.64 34.47
N LEU A 66 23.42 -10.31 33.82
CA LEU A 66 23.45 -10.17 32.36
C LEU A 66 23.01 -11.44 31.63
N LYS A 67 23.31 -12.63 32.19
CA LYS A 67 22.89 -13.91 31.61
C LYS A 67 21.37 -14.07 31.63
N ASP A 68 20.74 -13.70 32.75
CA ASP A 68 19.30 -13.79 32.91
C ASP A 68 18.57 -12.81 32.00
N LEU A 69 19.10 -11.58 31.86
CA LEU A 69 18.57 -10.59 30.93
C LEU A 69 18.60 -11.09 29.47
N LYS A 70 19.69 -11.75 29.05
CA LYS A 70 19.78 -12.35 27.70
C LYS A 70 18.71 -13.42 27.47
N LEU A 71 18.42 -14.24 28.50
CA LEU A 71 17.36 -15.25 28.43
C LEU A 71 15.97 -14.62 28.35
N VAL A 72 15.73 -13.51 29.05
CA VAL A 72 14.44 -12.80 28.95
C VAL A 72 14.27 -12.19 27.56
N VAL A 73 15.31 -11.55 27.01
CA VAL A 73 15.27 -10.98 25.66
C VAL A 73 14.94 -12.07 24.63
N SER A 74 15.61 -13.22 24.68
CA SER A 74 15.33 -14.30 23.72
C SER A 74 13.91 -14.85 23.85
N LYS A 75 13.34 -14.88 25.06
CA LYS A 75 11.94 -15.25 25.29
C LYS A 75 10.98 -14.22 24.70
N ILE A 76 11.26 -12.93 24.87
CA ILE A 76 10.47 -11.86 24.25
C ILE A 76 10.52 -12.01 22.72
N ASP A 77 11.70 -12.14 22.14
CA ASP A 77 11.86 -12.31 20.69
C ASP A 77 11.07 -13.52 20.17
N TYR A 78 11.07 -14.62 20.92
CA TYR A 78 10.31 -15.81 20.57
C TYR A 78 8.79 -15.56 20.57
N VAL A 79 8.26 -14.98 21.66
CA VAL A 79 6.82 -14.71 21.82
C VAL A 79 6.29 -13.78 20.72
N PHE A 80 7.08 -12.79 20.30
CA PHE A 80 6.66 -11.82 19.29
C PHE A 80 6.91 -12.26 17.85
N ARG A 81 7.69 -13.32 17.60
CA ARG A 81 8.11 -13.70 16.24
C ARG A 81 6.93 -14.00 15.33
N GLU A 82 6.10 -14.96 15.72
CA GLU A 82 4.98 -15.44 14.91
C GLU A 82 3.97 -14.34 14.55
N PRO A 83 3.41 -13.55 15.49
CA PRO A 83 2.44 -12.52 15.13
C PRO A 83 3.05 -11.43 14.24
N LEU A 84 4.33 -11.09 14.44
CA LEU A 84 5.02 -10.11 13.60
C LEU A 84 5.23 -10.62 12.17
N GLU A 85 5.55 -11.90 11.98
CA GLU A 85 5.70 -12.52 10.66
C GLU A 85 4.37 -12.52 9.89
N LEU A 86 3.27 -12.90 10.55
CA LEU A 86 1.93 -12.87 9.97
C LEU A 86 1.54 -11.46 9.52
N ILE A 87 1.72 -10.47 10.39
CA ILE A 87 1.38 -9.05 10.11
C ILE A 87 2.26 -8.50 8.98
N LYS A 88 3.56 -8.82 8.98
CA LYS A 88 4.48 -8.36 7.93
C LYS A 88 4.05 -8.85 6.56
N SER A 89 3.75 -10.13 6.43
CA SER A 89 3.31 -10.73 5.16
C SER A 89 2.02 -10.10 4.62
N PHE A 90 1.05 -9.85 5.49
CA PHE A 90 -0.19 -9.15 5.14
C PHE A 90 0.08 -7.70 4.68
N LYS A 91 0.90 -6.97 5.43
CA LYS A 91 1.24 -5.57 5.14
C LYS A 91 1.93 -5.43 3.78
N ASP A 92 2.86 -6.31 3.45
CA ASP A 92 3.61 -6.24 2.20
C ASP A 92 2.70 -6.42 0.98
N GLU A 93 1.74 -7.36 1.03
CA GLU A 93 0.75 -7.55 -0.05
C GLU A 93 -0.25 -6.41 -0.13
N LEU A 94 -0.74 -5.89 1.00
CA LEU A 94 -1.61 -4.72 1.01
C LEU A 94 -0.92 -3.52 0.36
N ASN A 95 0.38 -3.33 0.62
CA ASN A 95 1.17 -2.25 0.01
C ASN A 95 1.35 -2.45 -1.50
N PHE A 96 1.56 -3.69 -1.95
CA PHE A 96 1.61 -4.02 -3.37
C PHE A 96 0.29 -3.65 -4.06
N ILE A 97 -0.84 -4.09 -3.51
CA ILE A 97 -2.18 -3.77 -4.02
C ILE A 97 -2.42 -2.27 -4.08
N ARG A 98 -2.11 -1.56 -2.99
CA ARG A 98 -2.26 -0.10 -2.92
C ARG A 98 -1.43 0.61 -3.99
N LYS A 99 -0.18 0.19 -4.19
CA LYS A 99 0.72 0.79 -5.18
C LYS A 99 0.19 0.61 -6.59
N ASP A 100 -0.31 -0.57 -6.93
CA ASP A 100 -0.83 -0.84 -8.27
C ASP A 100 -2.09 -0.01 -8.58
N ILE A 101 -3.01 0.08 -7.62
CA ILE A 101 -4.21 0.92 -7.72
C ILE A 101 -3.84 2.40 -7.93
N LEU A 102 -2.92 2.94 -7.12
CA LEU A 102 -2.48 4.34 -7.25
C LEU A 102 -1.81 4.62 -8.59
N ASN A 103 -1.03 3.67 -9.11
CA ASN A 103 -0.42 3.82 -10.43
C ASN A 103 -1.49 3.87 -11.53
N LEU A 104 -2.50 3.01 -11.47
CA LEU A 104 -3.60 3.01 -12.42
C LEU A 104 -4.39 4.33 -12.35
N GLU A 105 -4.74 4.80 -11.15
CA GLU A 105 -5.45 6.07 -10.95
C GLU A 105 -4.68 7.24 -11.56
N ASN A 106 -3.38 7.34 -11.28
CA ASN A 106 -2.53 8.38 -11.84
C ASN A 106 -2.44 8.31 -13.37
N ASN A 107 -2.32 7.10 -13.94
CA ASN A 107 -2.29 6.91 -15.38
C ASN A 107 -3.60 7.35 -16.04
N ILE A 108 -4.75 7.01 -15.46
CA ILE A 108 -6.07 7.44 -15.97
C ILE A 108 -6.18 8.96 -15.90
N LYS A 109 -5.84 9.56 -14.75
CA LYS A 109 -5.89 11.02 -14.55
C LYS A 109 -5.01 11.79 -15.52
N ASN A 110 -3.77 11.34 -15.71
CA ASN A 110 -2.84 11.97 -16.64
C ASN A 110 -3.35 11.92 -18.08
N ASN A 111 -3.95 10.81 -18.51
CA ASN A 111 -4.55 10.69 -19.83
C ASN A 111 -5.80 11.58 -19.98
N HIS A 112 -6.66 11.63 -18.96
CA HIS A 112 -7.80 12.55 -18.93
C HIS A 112 -7.36 14.00 -19.11
N ASP A 113 -6.38 14.46 -18.32
CA ASP A 113 -5.92 15.84 -18.36
C ASP A 113 -5.22 16.17 -19.69
N SER A 114 -4.44 15.24 -20.23
CA SER A 114 -3.81 15.36 -21.54
C SER A 114 -4.85 15.52 -22.66
N LEU A 115 -5.89 14.68 -22.70
CA LEU A 115 -6.96 14.76 -23.68
C LEU A 115 -7.72 16.09 -23.57
N LYS A 116 -8.08 16.49 -22.35
CA LYS A 116 -8.77 17.75 -22.10
C LYS A 116 -7.95 18.95 -22.60
N ASN A 117 -6.65 18.99 -22.29
CA ASN A 117 -5.76 20.04 -22.74
C ASN A 117 -5.60 20.07 -24.27
N ASN A 118 -5.52 18.90 -24.91
CA ASN A 118 -5.46 18.80 -26.37
C ASN A 118 -6.74 19.36 -27.03
N VAL A 119 -7.92 19.02 -26.52
CA VAL A 119 -9.20 19.55 -27.01
C VAL A 119 -9.28 21.07 -26.84
N ILE A 120 -8.84 21.59 -25.69
CA ILE A 120 -8.76 23.03 -25.42
C ILE A 120 -7.85 23.71 -26.45
N ASN A 121 -6.66 23.16 -26.70
CA ASN A 121 -5.71 23.69 -27.68
C ASN A 121 -6.29 23.69 -29.11
N ILE A 122 -7.01 22.64 -29.50
CA ILE A 122 -7.69 22.56 -30.80
C ILE A 122 -8.75 23.66 -30.91
N LYS A 123 -9.57 23.83 -29.86
CA LYS A 123 -10.59 24.88 -29.80
C LYS A 123 -9.95 26.26 -29.99
N PHE A 124 -8.87 26.56 -29.26
CA PHE A 124 -8.14 27.82 -29.40
C PHE A 124 -7.59 28.03 -30.82
N LYS A 125 -6.95 27.03 -31.41
CA LYS A 125 -6.43 27.10 -32.79
C LYS A 125 -7.55 27.37 -33.80
N LYS A 126 -8.70 26.72 -33.65
CA LYS A 126 -9.87 26.90 -34.53
C LYS A 126 -10.47 28.30 -34.39
N THR A 127 -10.61 28.81 -33.17
CA THR A 127 -11.08 30.20 -32.93
C THR A 127 -10.14 31.22 -33.57
N LYS A 128 -8.82 31.05 -33.35
CA LYS A 128 -7.82 31.92 -33.97
C LYS A 128 -7.90 31.87 -35.50
N TRP A 129 -7.97 30.68 -36.09
CA TRP A 129 -8.10 30.53 -37.54
C TRP A 129 -9.34 31.24 -38.12
N ASN A 130 -10.49 31.12 -37.46
CA ASN A 130 -11.72 31.78 -37.90
C ASN A 130 -11.61 33.32 -37.84
N TYR A 131 -10.97 33.86 -36.80
CA TYR A 131 -10.74 35.30 -36.68
C TYR A 131 -9.90 35.86 -37.85
N TRP A 132 -8.89 35.09 -38.31
CA TRP A 132 -8.02 35.53 -39.42
C TRP A 132 -8.66 35.37 -40.80
N LYS A 133 -9.78 34.65 -40.90
CA LYS A 133 -10.57 34.51 -42.13
C LYS A 133 -11.73 35.51 -42.23
N SER A 134 -12.03 36.23 -41.15
CA SER A 134 -13.07 37.26 -41.07
C SER A 134 -12.50 38.61 -41.48
#